data_AF-A0A509L7G5-F1
#
_entry.id   AF-A0A509L7G5-F1
#
_cell.length_a   1.000
_cell.length_b   1.000
_cell.length_c   1.000
_cell.angle_alpha   90.00
_cell.angle_beta   90.00
_cell.angle_gamma   90.00
#
_symmetry.space_group_name_H-M   'P 1'
#
loop_
_entity.id
_entity.type
_entity.pdbx_description
1 polymer ?
#
loop_
_entity_poly.entity_id
_entity_poly.type
_entity_poly.pdbx_seq_one_letter_code
_entity_poly.pdbx_strand_id
1 'polypeptide(L)' 'MKRVVKPNGLVLIMEHEVPRKRFIKMLFYIRMLSMGPKDSREFVKQGIAPFKKNFANVTLSHTISGKSKLIICRKE' A
#
# COMPACT_ATOMS: atom_id res chain seq x y z
N MET A 1 -7.99 11.64 -5.70
CA MET A 1 -8.01 10.64 -6.80
C MET A 1 -9.41 10.34 -7.35
N LYS A 2 -10.45 10.07 -6.54
CA LYS A 2 -11.81 9.76 -7.04
C LYS A 2 -12.36 10.75 -8.08
N ARG A 3 -12.03 12.04 -7.97
CA ARG A 3 -12.50 13.12 -8.85
C ARG A 3 -12.00 13.01 -10.30
N VAL A 4 -10.82 12.44 -10.54
CA VAL A 4 -10.17 12.41 -11.87
C VAL A 4 -10.41 11.11 -12.65
N VAL A 5 -10.95 10.09 -11.99
CA VAL A 5 -11.18 8.77 -12.59
C VAL A 5 -12.52 8.78 -13.31
N LYS A 6 -12.57 8.27 -14.54
CA LYS A 6 -13.81 8.10 -15.30
C LYS A 6 -14.74 7.07 -14.63
N PRO A 7 -16.07 7.08 -14.89
CA PRO A 7 -16.96 5.99 -14.49
C PRO A 7 -16.41 4.65 -14.98
N ASN A 8 -16.51 3.59 -14.17
CA ASN A 8 -15.85 2.29 -14.40
C ASN A 8 -14.32 2.31 -14.52
N GLY A 9 -13.66 3.44 -14.25
CA GLY A 9 -12.21 3.55 -14.31
C GLY A 9 -11.52 2.87 -13.14
N LEU A 10 -10.23 2.57 -13.34
CA LEU A 10 -9.35 1.94 -12.35
C LEU A 10 -8.30 2.92 -11.86
N VAL A 11 -7.97 2.81 -10.57
CA VAL A 11 -6.78 3.43 -9.96
C VAL A 11 -5.87 2.30 -9.51
N LEU A 12 -4.63 2.33 -10.01
CA LEU A 12 -3.59 1.37 -9.68
C LEU A 12 -2.54 2.07 -8.85
N ILE A 13 -2.27 1.56 -7.64
CA ILE A 13 -1.27 2.11 -6.73
C ILE A 13 -0.32 0.98 -6.36
N MET A 14 0.96 1.16 -6.67
CA MET A 14 2.00 0.22 -6.30
C MET A 14 2.68 0.72 -5.04
N GLU A 15 2.64 -0.07 -3.98
CA GLU A 15 3.31 0.21 -2.72
C GLU A 15 4.35 -0.87 -2.43
N HIS A 16 5.40 -0.49 -1.70
CA HIS A 16 6.38 -1.46 -1.21
C HIS A 16 5.76 -2.32 -0.11
N GLU A 17 6.05 -3.61 -0.14
CA GLU A 17 5.59 -4.57 0.87
C GLU A 17 6.62 -4.71 1.99
N VAL A 18 6.13 -4.94 3.21
CA VAL A 18 7.00 -5.26 4.34
C VAL A 18 7.64 -6.63 4.11
N PRO A 19 8.97 -6.77 4.25
CA PRO A 19 9.64 -8.04 3.99
C PRO A 19 9.10 -9.19 4.84
N ARG A 20 8.87 -10.36 4.22
CA ARG A 20 8.36 -11.56 4.91
C ARG A 20 9.44 -12.27 5.76
N LYS A 21 10.70 -12.24 5.32
CA LYS A 21 11.82 -12.88 6.02
C LYS A 21 12.14 -12.11 7.31
N ARG A 22 12.14 -12.81 8.47
CA ARG A 22 12.28 -12.20 9.81
C ARG A 22 13.51 -11.30 9.96
N PHE A 23 14.68 -11.74 9.49
CA PHE A 23 15.92 -10.96 9.58
C PHE A 23 15.85 -9.65 8.76
N ILE A 24 15.40 -9.75 7.52
CA ILE A 24 15.25 -8.59 6.62
C ILE A 24 14.17 -7.63 7.15
N LYS A 25 13.11 -8.17 7.75
CA LYS A 25 12.05 -7.41 8.40
C LYS A 25 12.58 -6.58 9.58
N MET A 26 13.49 -7.13 10.37
CA MET A 26 14.15 -6.40 11.46
C MET A 26 14.98 -5.23 10.92
N LEU A 27 15.81 -5.46 9.90
CA LEU A 27 16.58 -4.39 9.23
C LEU A 27 15.67 -3.32 8.61
N PHE A 28 14.54 -3.73 8.04
CA PHE A 28 13.52 -2.82 7.52
C PHE A 28 12.93 -1.93 8.61
N TYR A 29 12.63 -2.47 9.80
CA TYR A 29 12.15 -1.66 10.92
C TYR A 29 13.22 -0.70 11.45
N ILE A 30 14.48 -1.12 11.54
CA ILE A 30 15.60 -0.24 11.91
C ILE A 30 15.69 0.94 10.92
N ARG A 31 15.62 0.65 9.62
CA ARG A 31 15.57 1.68 8.56
C ARG A 31 14.36 2.60 8.73
N MET A 32 13.18 2.06 8.98
CA MET A 32 11.97 2.87 9.22
C MET A 32 12.14 3.81 10.42
N LEU A 33 12.72 3.33 11.53
CA LEU A 33 13.01 4.15 12.70
C LEU A 33 13.99 5.28 12.39
N SER A 34 15.01 5.03 11.54
CA SER A 34 15.96 6.06 11.11
C SER A 34 15.36 7.15 10.20
N MET A 35 14.28 6.85 9.46
CA MET A 35 13.58 7.82 8.60
C MET A 35 12.64 8.76 9.39
N GLY A 36 12.46 8.52 10.69
CA GLY A 36 11.61 9.33 11.56
C GLY A 36 10.21 8.76 11.77
N PRO A 37 9.55 9.13 12.87
CA PRO A 37 8.30 8.50 13.33
C PRO A 37 7.06 8.85 12.49
N LYS A 38 7.08 9.92 11.71
CA LYS A 38 5.94 10.31 10.84
C LYS A 38 5.82 9.39 9.63
N ASP A 39 6.88 9.25 8.85
CA ASP A 39 6.90 8.41 7.63
C ASP A 39 6.76 6.91 7.93
N SER A 40 7.38 6.44 9.02
CA SER A 40 7.35 5.02 9.39
C SER A 40 5.97 4.51 9.77
N ARG A 41 5.19 5.33 10.48
CA ARG A 41 3.85 4.94 10.91
C ARG A 41 2.87 4.93 9.75
N GLU A 42 3.00 5.89 8.84
CA GLU A 42 2.17 5.95 7.62
C GLU A 42 2.44 4.74 6.72
N PHE A 43 3.71 4.37 6.53
CA PHE A 43 4.08 3.21 5.72
C PHE A 43 3.58 1.87 6.30
N VAL A 44 3.57 1.73 7.63
CA VAL A 44 3.19 0.48 8.30
C VAL A 44 1.68 0.37 8.52
N LYS A 45 0.96 1.50 8.73
CA LYS A 45 -0.49 1.48 8.98
C LYS A 45 -1.35 1.65 7.74
N GLN A 46 -0.86 2.28 6.67
CA GLN A 46 -1.69 2.53 5.48
C GLN A 46 -1.80 1.24 4.63
N GLY A 47 -2.76 0.41 5.02
CA GLY A 47 -3.28 -0.67 4.19
C GLY A 47 -4.34 -0.15 3.21
N ILE A 48 -5.31 -1.00 2.86
CA ILE A 48 -6.41 -0.62 1.94
C ILE A 48 -7.50 0.26 2.58
N ALA A 49 -7.45 0.48 3.90
CA ALA A 49 -8.46 1.20 4.68
C ALA A 49 -8.78 2.63 4.17
N PRO A 50 -7.81 3.51 3.86
CA PRO A 50 -8.09 4.83 3.29
C PRO A 50 -8.75 4.76 1.90
N PHE A 51 -8.42 3.73 1.10
CA PHE A 51 -8.98 3.54 -0.23
C PHE A 51 -10.43 3.04 -0.16
N LYS A 52 -10.75 2.14 0.78
CA LYS A 52 -12.12 1.66 1.03
C LYS A 52 -13.10 2.76 1.42
N LYS A 53 -12.63 3.89 1.97
CA LYS A 53 -13.50 5.06 2.24
C LYS A 53 -13.94 5.78 0.96
N ASN A 54 -13.19 5.64 -0.13
CA ASN A 54 -13.39 6.42 -1.36
C ASN A 54 -13.91 5.57 -2.53
N PHE A 55 -13.53 4.29 -2.58
CA PHE A 55 -13.87 3.34 -3.63
C PHE A 55 -14.60 2.14 -3.02
N ALA A 56 -15.73 1.76 -3.63
CA ALA A 56 -16.53 0.61 -3.18
C ALA A 56 -15.80 -0.72 -3.40
N ASN A 57 -15.02 -0.82 -4.48
CA ASN A 57 -14.30 -2.03 -4.83
C ASN A 57 -12.78 -1.77 -4.80
N VAL A 58 -12.12 -2.32 -3.79
CA VAL A 58 -10.66 -2.25 -3.61
C VAL A 58 -10.13 -3.66 -3.42
N THR A 59 -9.29 -4.09 -4.37
CA THR A 59 -8.58 -5.37 -4.30
C THR A 59 -7.08 -5.14 -4.16
N LEU A 60 -6.38 -6.15 -3.65
CA LEU A 60 -4.95 -6.10 -3.40
C LEU A 60 -4.31 -7.33 -4.02
N SER A 61 -3.32 -7.10 -4.87
CA SER A 61 -2.51 -8.13 -5.51
C SER A 61 -1.07 -8.04 -5.02
N HIS A 62 -0.45 -9.19 -4.75
CA HIS A 62 0.92 -9.26 -4.29
C HIS A 62 1.82 -9.73 -5.42
N THR A 63 2.98 -9.10 -5.58
CA THR A 63 4.00 -9.61 -6.50
C THR A 63 4.58 -10.92 -5.97
N ILE A 64 4.94 -11.85 -6.87
CA ILE A 64 5.55 -13.15 -6.52
C ILE A 64 6.83 -12.95 -5.71
N SER A 65 7.59 -11.87 -6.00
CA SER A 65 8.79 -11.50 -5.27
C SER A 65 8.53 -11.01 -3.83
N GLY A 66 7.28 -10.68 -3.48
CA GLY A 66 6.88 -10.17 -2.17
C GLY A 66 7.49 -8.81 -1.81
N LYS A 67 8.03 -8.08 -2.80
CA LYS A 67 8.65 -6.77 -2.59
C LYS A 67 7.64 -5.62 -2.75
N SER A 68 6.57 -5.86 -3.49
CA SER A 68 5.57 -4.85 -3.78
C SER A 68 4.17 -5.44 -3.79
N LYS A 69 3.20 -4.60 -3.43
CA LYS A 69 1.77 -4.86 -3.49
C LYS A 69 1.15 -3.86 -4.46
N LEU A 70 0.16 -4.31 -5.23
CA LEU A 70 -0.64 -3.49 -6.13
C LEU A 70 -2.03 -3.36 -5.53
N ILE A 71 -2.43 -2.14 -5.21
CA ILE A 71 -3.77 -1.80 -4.77
C ILE A 71 -4.55 -1.36 -6.02
N ILE A 72 -5.66 -2.05 -6.27
CA ILE A 72 -6.53 -1.82 -7.41
C ILE A 72 -7.84 -1.27 -6.87
N CYS A 73 -8.16 -0.02 -7.18
CA CYS A 73 -9.42 0.60 -6.79
C CYS A 73 -10.27 0.84 -8.04
N ARG A 74 -11.50 0.32 -8.04
CA ARG A 74 -12.46 0.57 -9.12
C ARG A 74 -13.45 1.65 -8.72
N LYS A 75 -13.67 2.61 -9.61
CA LYS A 75 -14.72 3.62 -9.47
C LYS A 75 -15.97 3.09 -10.16
N GLU A 76 -17.04 2.96 -9.39
CA GLU A 76 -18.39 2.77 -9.91
C GLU A 76 -18.91 4.10 -10.47
#